data_AF-T0RKV3-F1
#
_entry.id   AF-T0RKV3-F1
#
_cell.length_a   1.000
_cell.length_b   1.000
_cell.length_c   1.000
_cell.angle_alpha   90.00
_cell.angle_beta   90.00
_cell.angle_gamma   90.00
#
_symmetry.space_group_name_H-M   'P 1'
#
loop_
_entity.id
_entity.type
_entity.pdbx_description
1 polymer ?
#
loop_
_entity_poly.entity_id
_entity_poly.type
_entity_poly.pdbx_seq_one_letter_code
_entity_poly.pdbx_strand_id
1 'polypeptide(L)'
;MKYFLILATIFSLSTFASDNKDAKKGEKFEAAKTKILAGMDERISSLTEGKACISAAKNREELKSCRAKMKEKMKGMKEKRQEHKKAMKKKMKEKKKESSQE
;
A
#
# COMPACT_ATOMS: atom_id res chain seq x y z
N MET A 1 -53.41 9.56 -4.89
CA MET A 1 -52.45 8.91 -5.83
C MET A 1 -51.57 9.89 -6.61
N LYS A 2 -52.07 11.08 -7.04
CA LYS A 2 -51.30 12.00 -7.90
C LYS A 2 -50.11 12.71 -7.20
N TYR A 3 -50.16 12.85 -5.88
CA TYR A 3 -49.09 13.46 -5.08
C TYR A 3 -47.90 12.52 -4.78
N PHE A 4 -48.10 11.20 -4.85
CA PHE A 4 -47.02 10.23 -4.63
C PHE A 4 -46.01 10.22 -5.79
N LEU A 5 -46.47 10.49 -7.02
CA LEU A 5 -45.59 10.59 -8.19
C LEU A 5 -44.72 11.86 -8.18
N ILE A 6 -45.20 12.94 -7.56
CA ILE A 6 -44.47 14.22 -7.47
C ILE A 6 -43.40 14.17 -6.36
N LEU A 7 -43.64 13.40 -5.30
CA LEU A 7 -42.67 13.25 -4.21
C LEU A 7 -41.46 12.37 -4.61
N ALA A 8 -41.66 11.42 -5.53
CA ALA A 8 -40.61 10.51 -5.99
C ALA A 8 -39.58 11.18 -6.92
N THR A 9 -39.95 12.21 -7.67
CA THR A 9 -39.06 12.88 -8.65
C THR A 9 -38.05 13.84 -8.00
N ILE A 10 -38.38 14.38 -6.82
CA ILE A 10 -37.51 15.31 -6.09
C ILE A 10 -36.34 14.58 -5.42
N PHE A 11 -36.52 13.31 -5.04
CA PHE A 11 -35.47 12.50 -4.39
C PHE A 11 -34.34 12.08 -5.34
N SER A 12 -34.58 12.09 -6.66
CA SER A 12 -33.62 11.66 -7.68
C SER A 12 -32.52 12.68 -8.01
N LEU A 13 -32.63 13.93 -7.54
CA LEU A 13 -31.68 15.01 -7.88
C LEU A 13 -30.52 15.14 -6.87
N SER A 14 -30.49 14.34 -5.80
CA SER A 14 -29.50 14.46 -4.72
C SER A 14 -28.20 13.68 -4.96
N THR A 15 -28.01 13.05 -6.12
CA THR A 15 -26.85 12.21 -6.38
C THR A 15 -25.91 12.87 -7.40
N PHE A 16 -24.67 13.10 -6.97
CA PHE A 16 -23.52 13.66 -7.69
C PHE A 16 -23.41 15.19 -7.81
N ALA A 17 -23.26 15.86 -6.67
CA ALA A 17 -22.24 16.90 -6.57
C ALA A 17 -20.85 16.23 -6.61
N SER A 18 -20.42 15.78 -7.79
CA SER A 18 -19.05 15.31 -8.03
C SER A 18 -18.13 16.52 -8.11
N ASP A 19 -17.66 16.97 -6.95
CA ASP A 19 -16.56 17.92 -6.83
C ASP A 19 -15.33 17.29 -7.49
N ASN A 20 -14.83 17.89 -8.57
CA ASN A 20 -13.67 17.40 -9.33
C ASN A 20 -12.39 17.24 -8.47
N LYS A 21 -12.37 17.72 -7.22
CA LYS A 21 -11.28 17.45 -6.27
C LYS A 21 -11.35 16.04 -5.66
N ASP A 22 -12.52 15.42 -5.57
CA ASP A 22 -12.68 14.10 -4.97
C ASP A 22 -12.36 12.97 -5.94
N ALA A 23 -12.53 13.17 -7.25
CA ALA A 23 -12.06 12.22 -8.26
C ALA A 23 -10.53 11.99 -8.18
N LYS A 24 -9.73 13.08 -8.05
CA LYS A 24 -8.27 13.01 -7.85
C LYS A 24 -7.87 12.44 -6.48
N LYS A 25 -8.72 12.54 -5.45
CA LYS A 25 -8.49 11.90 -4.14
C LYS A 25 -8.84 10.41 -4.19
N GLY A 26 -9.91 10.03 -4.89
CA GLY A 26 -10.32 8.64 -5.10
C GLY A 26 -9.26 7.83 -5.84
N GLU A 27 -8.67 8.41 -6.90
CA GLU A 27 -7.56 7.78 -7.62
C GLU A 27 -6.33 7.56 -6.71
N LYS A 28 -6.00 8.55 -5.85
CA LYS A 28 -4.93 8.41 -4.85
C LYS A 28 -5.23 7.36 -3.78
N PHE A 29 -6.50 7.21 -3.39
CA PHE A 29 -6.93 6.22 -2.41
C PHE A 29 -6.81 4.80 -2.97
N GLU A 30 -7.29 4.54 -4.19
CA GLU A 30 -7.17 3.22 -4.82
C GLU A 30 -5.71 2.85 -5.11
N ALA A 31 -4.88 3.82 -5.53
CA ALA A 31 -3.45 3.62 -5.68
C ALA A 31 -2.77 3.28 -4.33
N ALA A 32 -3.17 3.95 -3.25
CA ALA A 32 -2.66 3.65 -1.91
C ALA A 32 -3.08 2.25 -1.43
N LYS A 33 -4.34 1.88 -1.65
CA LYS A 33 -4.88 0.55 -1.32
C LYS A 33 -4.13 -0.55 -2.06
N THR A 34 -3.95 -0.40 -3.37
CA THR A 34 -3.20 -1.33 -4.21
C THR A 34 -1.76 -1.49 -3.71
N LYS A 35 -1.11 -0.38 -3.35
CA LYS A 35 0.26 -0.42 -2.81
C LYS A 35 0.35 -1.12 -1.45
N ILE A 36 -0.64 -0.91 -0.58
CA ILE A 36 -0.71 -1.59 0.73
C ILE A 36 -0.91 -3.09 0.53
N LEU A 37 -1.85 -3.49 -0.34
CA LEU A 37 -2.13 -4.89 -0.65
C LEU A 37 -0.89 -5.58 -1.24
N ALA A 38 -0.21 -4.94 -2.19
CA ALA A 38 1.04 -5.48 -2.74
C ALA A 38 2.12 -5.72 -1.66
N GLY A 39 2.23 -4.83 -0.68
CA GLY A 39 3.14 -5.01 0.46
C GLY A 39 2.70 -6.13 1.41
N MET A 40 1.40 -6.38 1.54
CA MET A 40 0.87 -7.53 2.29
C MET A 40 1.18 -8.83 1.56
N ASP A 41 0.98 -8.89 0.24
CA ASP A 41 1.26 -10.07 -0.58
C ASP A 41 2.74 -10.45 -0.55
N GLU A 42 3.65 -9.46 -0.66
CA GLU A 42 5.10 -9.69 -0.54
C GLU A 42 5.46 -10.29 0.82
N ARG A 43 4.83 -9.80 1.90
CA ARG A 43 5.06 -10.31 3.25
C ARG A 43 4.48 -11.70 3.43
N ILE A 44 3.30 -11.97 2.91
CA ILE A 44 2.67 -13.29 2.93
C ILE A 44 3.56 -14.28 2.19
N SER A 45 4.03 -13.96 0.98
CA SER A 45 4.95 -14.80 0.21
C SER A 45 6.23 -15.14 0.99
N SER A 46 6.84 -14.14 1.63
CA SER A 46 8.04 -14.37 2.44
C SER A 46 7.78 -15.32 3.62
N LEU A 47 6.60 -15.22 4.25
CA LEU A 47 6.20 -16.07 5.36
C LEU A 47 5.82 -17.49 4.92
N THR A 48 5.13 -17.63 3.79
CA THR A 48 4.75 -18.95 3.24
C THR A 48 6.00 -19.72 2.80
N GLU A 49 6.96 -19.06 2.16
CA GLU A 49 8.27 -19.65 1.84
C GLU A 49 9.04 -20.06 3.10
N GLY A 50 9.06 -19.19 4.12
CA GLY A 50 9.69 -19.51 5.41
C GLY A 50 9.04 -20.72 6.09
N LYS A 51 7.71 -20.78 6.09
CA LYS A 51 6.93 -21.91 6.58
C LYS A 51 7.29 -23.19 5.82
N ALA A 52 7.27 -23.15 4.49
CA ALA A 52 7.62 -24.30 3.65
C ALA A 52 9.03 -24.82 3.93
N CYS A 53 10.01 -23.92 4.05
CA CYS A 53 11.40 -24.28 4.39
C CYS A 53 11.46 -25.01 5.74
N ILE A 54 10.82 -24.45 6.76
CA ILE A 54 10.81 -25.04 8.11
C ILE A 54 10.08 -26.38 8.11
N SER A 55 8.96 -26.50 7.39
CA SER A 55 8.20 -27.74 7.28
C SER A 55 8.96 -28.84 6.54
N ALA A 56 9.83 -28.50 5.60
CA ALA A 56 10.65 -29.46 4.86
C ALA A 56 11.95 -29.85 5.60
N ALA A 57 12.35 -29.07 6.62
CA ALA A 57 13.60 -29.30 7.33
C ALA A 57 13.55 -30.58 8.18
N LYS A 58 14.53 -31.46 7.99
CA LYS A 58 14.63 -32.76 8.65
C LYS A 58 15.58 -32.76 9.84
N ASN A 59 16.42 -31.73 9.97
CA ASN A 59 17.42 -31.65 11.02
C ASN A 59 17.69 -30.19 11.46
N ARG A 60 18.49 -30.06 12.53
CA ARG A 60 18.79 -28.77 13.15
C ARG A 60 19.61 -27.85 12.24
N GLU A 61 20.45 -28.40 11.37
CA GLU A 61 21.27 -27.63 10.43
C GLU A 61 20.41 -27.00 9.34
N GLU A 62 19.47 -27.76 8.79
CA GLU A 62 18.48 -27.27 7.83
C GLU A 62 17.60 -26.17 8.44
N LEU A 63 17.16 -26.32 9.70
CA LEU A 63 16.43 -25.26 10.41
C LEU A 63 17.25 -23.97 10.57
N LYS A 64 18.56 -24.08 10.87
CA LYS A 64 19.45 -22.92 10.94
C LYS A 64 19.56 -22.24 9.58
N SER A 65 19.69 -23.01 8.51
CA SER A 65 19.73 -22.51 7.12
C SER A 65 18.45 -21.77 6.75
N CYS A 66 17.27 -22.32 7.06
CA CYS A 66 15.98 -21.65 6.84
C CYS A 66 15.89 -20.30 7.57
N ARG A 67 16.34 -20.24 8.83
CA ARG A 67 16.36 -18.99 9.61
C ARG A 67 17.33 -17.97 9.01
N ALA A 68 18.51 -18.39 8.56
CA ALA A 68 19.48 -17.52 7.92
C ALA A 68 18.92 -16.90 6.63
N LYS A 69 18.33 -17.72 5.75
CA LYS A 69 17.68 -17.25 4.52
C LYS A 69 16.55 -16.26 4.78
N MET A 70 15.69 -16.53 5.77
CA MET A 70 14.64 -15.57 6.17
C MET A 70 15.23 -14.26 6.69
N LYS A 71 16.31 -14.33 7.48
CA LYS A 71 16.98 -13.15 8.05
C LYS A 71 17.58 -12.27 6.95
N GLU A 72 18.19 -12.86 5.93
CA GLU A 72 18.74 -12.13 4.78
C GLU A 72 17.64 -11.46 3.96
N LYS A 73 16.55 -12.17 3.64
CA LYS A 73 15.38 -11.57 2.97
C LYS A 73 14.83 -10.37 3.73
N MET A 74 14.71 -10.49 5.06
CA MET A 74 14.26 -9.40 5.93
C MET A 74 15.23 -8.22 5.98
N LYS A 75 16.55 -8.45 5.89
CA LYS A 75 17.54 -7.37 5.78
C LYS A 75 17.39 -6.63 4.45
N GLY A 76 17.29 -7.34 3.34
CA GLY A 76 17.10 -6.74 2.02
C GLY A 76 15.83 -5.86 1.95
N MET A 77 14.72 -6.32 2.53
CA MET A 77 13.50 -5.51 2.64
C MET A 77 13.70 -4.24 3.49
N LYS A 78 14.43 -4.34 4.60
CA LYS A 78 14.75 -3.18 5.45
C LYS A 78 15.62 -2.16 4.72
N GLU A 79 16.62 -2.62 3.99
CA GLU A 79 17.54 -1.76 3.22
C GLU A 79 16.80 -1.00 2.13
N LYS A 80 15.99 -1.69 1.31
CA LYS A 80 15.12 -1.06 0.31
C LYS A 80 14.20 -0.01 0.92
N ARG A 81 13.61 -0.30 2.09
CA ARG A 81 12.75 0.64 2.81
C ARG A 81 13.53 1.87 3.30
N GLN A 82 14.76 1.69 3.79
CA GLN A 82 15.62 2.79 4.20
C GLN A 82 16.03 3.66 3.02
N GLU A 83 16.41 3.05 1.89
CA GLU A 83 16.76 3.75 0.67
C GLU A 83 15.59 4.59 0.15
N HIS A 84 14.40 3.98 0.04
CA HIS A 84 13.18 4.70 -0.35
C HIS A 84 12.89 5.87 0.62
N LYS A 85 13.07 5.68 1.93
CA LYS A 85 12.90 6.75 2.92
C LYS A 85 13.90 7.89 2.73
N LYS A 86 15.17 7.57 2.43
CA LYS A 86 16.22 8.58 2.14
C LYS A 86 15.90 9.34 0.85
N ALA A 87 15.52 8.64 -0.22
CA ALA A 87 15.14 9.24 -1.50
C ALA A 87 13.94 10.19 -1.35
N MET A 88 12.89 9.76 -0.63
CA MET A 88 11.72 10.61 -0.36
C MET A 88 12.10 11.86 0.47
N LYS A 89 12.94 11.71 1.49
CA LYS A 89 13.44 12.86 2.28
C LYS A 89 14.23 13.85 1.42
N LYS A 90 15.06 13.35 0.49
CA LYS A 90 15.82 14.21 -0.43
C LYS A 90 14.88 15.01 -1.34
N LYS A 91 13.92 14.33 -1.98
CA LYS A 91 12.89 14.98 -2.83
C LYS A 91 12.08 16.04 -2.07
N MET A 92 11.71 15.77 -0.82
CA MET A 92 10.99 16.76 0.00
C MET A 92 11.84 17.99 0.32
N LYS A 93 13.15 17.82 0.56
CA LYS A 93 14.07 18.94 0.80
C LYS A 93 14.28 19.79 -0.45
N GLU A 94 14.40 19.16 -1.62
CA GLU A 94 14.55 19.85 -2.91
C GLU A 94 13.30 20.69 -3.20
N LYS A 95 12.10 20.09 -3.13
CA LYS A 95 10.84 20.83 -3.31
C LYS A 95 10.66 21.99 -2.33
N LYS A 96 11.09 21.82 -1.07
CA LYS A 96 11.02 22.89 -0.07
C LYS A 96 11.94 24.06 -0.41
N LYS A 97 13.11 23.81 -1.01
CA LYS A 97 14.04 24.86 -1.45
C LYS A 97 13.50 25.60 -2.67
N GLU A 98 12.94 24.88 -3.64
CA GLU A 98 12.28 25.47 -4.82
C GLU A 98 11.13 26.40 -4.40
N SER A 99 10.26 25.96 -3.48
CA SER A 99 9.15 26.77 -2.96
C SER A 99 9.56 27.93 -2.04
N SER A 100 10.86 28.12 -1.77
CA SER A 100 11.38 29.26 -1.00
C SER A 100 12.13 30.27 -1.87
N GLN A 101 12.22 30.00 -3.19
CA GLN A 101 12.81 30.89 -4.18
C GLN A 101 11.76 31.56 -5.08
N GLU A 102 10.51 31.09 -5.05
CA GLU A 102 9.30 31.81 -5.49
C GLU A 102 8.74 32.69 -4.36
#